data_AF-A0A6P8WQM7-F1
#
_entry.id   AF-A0A6P8WQM7-F1
#
_cell.length_a   1.000
_cell.length_b   1.000
_cell.length_c   1.000
_cell.angle_alpha   90.00
_cell.angle_beta   90.00
_cell.angle_gamma   90.00
#
_symmetry.space_group_name_H-M   'P 1'
#
loop_
_entity.id
_entity.type
_entity.pdbx_description
1 polymer ?
#
loop_
_entity_poly.entity_id
_entity_poly.type
_entity_poly.pdbx_seq_one_letter_code
_entity_poly.pdbx_strand_id
1 'polypeptide(L)'
;MNMQLCKYNTFRRHARMFIEPAIVSYWQKAQEGMLQKLHAEEKVIVGGDMRADSPGHSAKFGSYTTMDLKNNKVVDLQLVQSNEVGGSYHMELEGLKRSLELLKERGVTLDCIVTDRHLQIQKFLRESSITQFFDVWHIEKGISKQLEKAAKKKDCEKLRGWVKSIRNHIYWTAATSTTGPERVAKWTCRISTLMMTPCSPSAFIHCALRNTNGWLQERRPFTSWRQFSQPRGF
;
A
#
# COMPACT_ATOMS: atom_id res chain seq x y z
N MET A 1 -31.99 -31.87 16.48
CA MET A 1 -31.18 -32.29 15.32
C MET A 1 -29.71 -32.17 15.70
N ASN A 2 -29.09 -33.27 16.14
CA ASN A 2 -27.67 -33.30 16.53
C ASN A 2 -26.81 -33.45 15.26
N MET A 3 -26.34 -32.34 14.69
CA MET A 3 -25.33 -32.40 13.65
C MET A 3 -24.03 -32.93 14.26
N GLN A 4 -23.71 -34.21 14.00
CA GLN A 4 -22.42 -34.78 14.36
C GLN A 4 -21.35 -34.07 13.54
N LEU A 5 -20.51 -33.26 14.21
CA LEU A 5 -19.35 -32.65 13.57
C LEU A 5 -18.39 -33.74 13.08
N CYS A 6 -17.98 -33.65 11.81
CA CYS A 6 -16.91 -34.49 11.29
C CYS A 6 -15.65 -34.33 12.15
N LYS A 7 -15.01 -35.45 12.53
CA LYS A 7 -13.71 -35.43 13.20
C LYS A 7 -12.71 -34.62 12.38
N TYR A 8 -11.85 -33.84 13.03
CA TYR A 8 -10.88 -32.95 12.36
C TYR A 8 -10.03 -33.68 11.31
N ASN A 9 -9.56 -34.90 11.61
CA ASN A 9 -8.78 -35.71 10.66
C ASN A 9 -9.57 -36.07 9.40
N THR A 10 -10.85 -36.42 9.55
CA THR A 10 -11.75 -36.68 8.43
C THR A 10 -11.95 -35.40 7.61
N PHE A 11 -12.20 -34.27 8.27
CA PHE A 11 -12.31 -32.97 7.60
C PHE A 11 -11.04 -32.62 6.82
N ARG A 12 -9.85 -32.66 7.44
CA ARG A 12 -8.58 -32.31 6.78
C ARG A 12 -8.25 -33.24 5.61
N ARG A 13 -8.59 -34.53 5.73
CA ARG A 13 -8.44 -35.48 4.62
C ARG A 13 -9.32 -35.07 3.43
N HIS A 14 -10.59 -34.78 3.65
CA HIS A 14 -11.49 -34.32 2.59
C HIS A 14 -11.05 -32.95 2.04
N ALA A 15 -10.63 -32.03 2.90
CA ALA A 15 -10.15 -30.72 2.48
C ALA A 15 -8.95 -30.84 1.54
N ARG A 16 -7.94 -31.62 1.90
CA ARG A 16 -6.75 -31.85 1.05
C ARG A 16 -7.05 -32.55 -0.26
N MET A 17 -7.99 -33.50 -0.27
CA MET A 17 -8.29 -34.29 -1.48
C MET A 17 -9.21 -33.58 -2.44
N PHE A 18 -10.13 -32.73 -1.95
CA PHE A 18 -11.21 -32.18 -2.77
C PHE A 18 -11.31 -30.66 -2.70
N ILE A 19 -11.28 -30.07 -1.50
CA ILE A 19 -11.56 -28.64 -1.32
C ILE A 19 -10.35 -27.79 -1.75
N GLU A 20 -9.16 -28.08 -1.25
CA GLU A 20 -7.93 -27.35 -1.54
C GLU A 20 -7.60 -27.39 -3.05
N PRO A 21 -7.63 -28.56 -3.74
CA PRO A 21 -7.41 -28.59 -5.19
C PRO A 21 -8.47 -27.81 -5.99
N ALA A 22 -9.73 -27.86 -5.56
CA ALA A 22 -10.80 -27.10 -6.22
C ALA A 22 -10.60 -25.58 -6.07
N ILE A 23 -10.21 -25.11 -4.88
CA ILE A 23 -9.88 -23.70 -4.62
C ILE A 23 -8.69 -23.27 -5.49
N VAL A 24 -7.61 -24.06 -5.50
CA VAL A 24 -6.41 -23.75 -6.29
C VAL A 24 -6.73 -23.72 -7.78
N SER A 25 -7.49 -24.70 -8.29
CA SER A 25 -7.89 -24.74 -9.70
C SER A 25 -8.76 -23.54 -10.08
N TYR A 26 -9.70 -23.16 -9.21
CA TYR A 26 -10.54 -21.98 -9.44
C TYR A 26 -9.70 -20.69 -9.44
N TRP A 27 -8.81 -20.53 -8.46
CA TRP A 27 -7.91 -19.39 -8.36
C TRP A 27 -7.02 -19.27 -9.60
N GLN A 28 -6.36 -20.34 -10.02
CA GLN A 28 -5.49 -20.35 -11.20
C GLN A 28 -6.24 -19.95 -12.47
N LYS A 29 -7.45 -20.48 -12.67
CA LYS A 29 -8.30 -20.09 -13.82
C LYS A 29 -8.70 -18.61 -13.76
N ALA A 30 -9.08 -18.11 -12.58
CA ALA A 30 -9.44 -16.72 -12.40
C ALA A 30 -8.23 -15.80 -12.61
N GLN A 31 -7.07 -16.15 -12.05
CA GLN A 31 -5.82 -15.44 -12.17
C GLN A 31 -5.36 -15.37 -13.63
N GLU A 32 -5.37 -16.48 -14.36
CA GLU A 32 -5.04 -16.51 -15.78
C GLU A 32 -5.94 -15.56 -16.59
N GLY A 33 -7.25 -15.58 -16.35
CA GLY A 33 -8.18 -14.65 -17.00
C GLY A 33 -7.97 -13.18 -16.61
N MET A 34 -7.42 -12.88 -15.44
CA MET A 34 -7.02 -11.52 -15.05
C MET A 34 -5.71 -11.12 -15.74
N LEU A 35 -4.71 -12.00 -15.76
CA LEU A 35 -3.41 -11.74 -16.38
C LEU A 35 -3.54 -11.54 -17.90
N GLN A 36 -4.40 -12.29 -18.57
CA GLN A 36 -4.71 -12.09 -20.00
C GLN A 36 -5.31 -10.71 -20.28
N LYS A 37 -6.20 -10.23 -19.40
CA LYS A 37 -6.76 -8.87 -19.52
C LYS A 37 -5.69 -7.81 -19.34
N LEU A 38 -4.82 -7.99 -18.36
CA LEU A 38 -3.71 -7.07 -18.09
C LEU A 38 -2.65 -7.08 -19.18
N HIS A 39 -2.40 -8.23 -19.81
CA HIS A 39 -1.51 -8.33 -20.97
C HIS A 39 -2.03 -7.49 -22.16
N ALA A 40 -3.35 -7.43 -22.35
CA ALA A 40 -3.97 -6.60 -23.37
C ALA A 40 -3.98 -5.10 -23.02
N GLU A 41 -3.67 -4.71 -21.78
CA GLU A 41 -3.54 -3.30 -21.39
C GLU A 41 -2.13 -2.79 -21.71
N GLU A 42 -2.03 -1.54 -22.20
CA GLU A 42 -0.75 -0.93 -22.57
C GLU A 42 0.17 -0.72 -21.35
N LYS A 43 -0.42 -0.31 -20.22
CA LYS A 43 0.30 0.13 -19.02
C LYS A 43 -0.51 -0.20 -17.77
N VAL A 44 0.02 -1.08 -16.94
CA VAL A 44 -0.63 -1.55 -15.71
C VAL A 44 -0.02 -0.90 -14.48
N ILE A 45 -0.87 -0.47 -13.56
CA ILE A 45 -0.47 0.12 -12.28
C ILE A 45 -0.85 -0.87 -11.18
N VAL A 46 0.14 -1.38 -10.45
CA VAL A 46 -0.11 -2.36 -9.38
C VAL A 46 0.22 -1.79 -8.00
N GLY A 47 -0.47 -2.29 -6.99
CA GLY A 47 -0.17 -2.07 -5.59
C GLY A 47 0.26 -3.37 -4.95
N GLY A 48 1.21 -3.30 -4.02
CA GLY A 48 1.72 -4.49 -3.35
C GLY A 48 1.98 -4.27 -1.86
N ASP A 49 1.54 -5.23 -1.06
CA ASP A 49 1.71 -5.24 0.40
C ASP A 49 1.83 -6.67 0.94
N MET A 50 2.53 -6.85 2.06
CA MET A 50 2.65 -8.14 2.75
C MET A 50 1.93 -8.15 4.08
N ARG A 51 1.22 -9.24 4.33
CA ARG A 51 0.67 -9.58 5.65
C ARG A 51 1.42 -10.77 6.21
N ALA A 52 1.87 -10.67 7.46
CA ALA A 52 2.56 -11.73 8.17
C ALA A 52 1.66 -12.37 9.24
N ASP A 53 1.92 -13.64 9.55
CA ASP A 53 1.17 -14.43 10.55
C ASP A 53 1.39 -13.98 12.00
N SER A 54 2.54 -13.36 12.30
CA SER A 54 2.86 -12.82 13.61
C SER A 54 3.63 -11.49 13.52
N PRO A 55 3.56 -10.64 14.56
CA PRO A 55 4.30 -9.38 14.59
C PRO A 55 5.81 -9.58 14.73
N GLY A 56 6.59 -8.65 14.19
CA GLY A 56 8.03 -8.58 14.41
C GLY A 56 8.83 -9.66 13.66
N HIS A 57 10.02 -9.98 14.18
CA HIS A 57 10.97 -10.84 13.47
C HIS A 57 10.66 -12.34 13.55
N SER A 58 9.58 -12.74 14.24
CA SER A 58 9.21 -14.15 14.45
C SER A 58 8.26 -14.72 13.41
N ALA A 59 7.85 -13.95 12.39
CA ALA A 59 6.91 -14.41 11.38
C ALA A 59 7.38 -15.68 10.69
N LYS A 60 6.48 -16.66 10.57
CA LYS A 60 6.77 -17.93 9.87
C LYS A 60 6.28 -17.87 8.44
N PHE A 61 5.08 -17.34 8.24
CA PHE A 61 4.45 -17.21 6.94
C PHE A 61 4.01 -15.77 6.68
N GLY A 62 4.08 -15.38 5.41
CA GLY A 62 3.64 -14.08 4.95
C GLY A 62 3.05 -14.19 3.56
N SER A 63 1.92 -13.54 3.35
CA SER A 63 1.24 -13.47 2.07
C SER A 63 1.49 -12.09 1.47
N TYR A 64 2.26 -12.03 0.38
CA TYR A 64 2.39 -10.84 -0.44
C TYR A 64 1.24 -10.79 -1.42
N THR A 65 0.50 -9.68 -1.45
CA THR A 65 -0.66 -9.51 -2.34
C THR A 65 -0.33 -8.43 -3.34
N THR A 66 -0.50 -8.74 -4.63
CA THR A 66 -0.40 -7.76 -5.71
C THR A 66 -1.79 -7.51 -6.25
N MET A 67 -2.16 -6.24 -6.39
CA MET A 67 -3.47 -5.78 -6.86
C MET A 67 -3.29 -4.85 -8.05
N ASP A 68 -4.06 -5.05 -9.12
CA ASP A 68 -4.25 -4.03 -10.13
C ASP A 68 -5.09 -2.90 -9.53
N LEU A 69 -4.48 -1.72 -9.42
CA LEU A 69 -5.11 -0.57 -8.82
C LEU A 69 -6.21 -0.02 -9.71
N LYS A 70 -6.10 -0.14 -11.04
CA LYS A 70 -7.09 0.40 -11.97
C LYS A 70 -8.45 -0.27 -11.84
N ASN A 71 -8.47 -1.59 -11.82
CA ASN A 71 -9.71 -2.36 -11.74
C ASN A 71 -10.05 -2.81 -10.30
N ASN A 72 -9.22 -2.48 -9.31
CA ASN A 72 -9.34 -2.90 -7.91
C ASN A 72 -9.44 -4.43 -7.75
N LYS A 73 -8.57 -5.17 -8.45
CA LYS A 73 -8.57 -6.64 -8.44
C LYS A 73 -7.24 -7.17 -7.96
N VAL A 74 -7.29 -8.14 -7.04
CA VAL A 74 -6.09 -8.89 -6.66
C VAL A 74 -5.67 -9.74 -7.86
N VAL A 75 -4.45 -9.53 -8.33
CA VAL A 75 -3.89 -10.21 -9.51
C VAL A 75 -2.98 -11.36 -9.13
N ASP A 76 -2.38 -11.28 -7.95
CA ASP A 76 -1.49 -12.32 -7.45
C ASP A 76 -1.43 -12.37 -5.92
N LEU A 77 -1.16 -13.55 -5.40
CA LEU A 77 -0.96 -13.82 -3.99
C LEU A 77 0.17 -14.82 -3.82
N GLN A 78 1.28 -14.36 -3.23
CA GLN A 78 2.48 -15.15 -3.00
C GLN A 78 2.60 -15.49 -1.53
N LEU A 79 2.53 -16.79 -1.21
CA LEU A 79 2.83 -17.28 0.12
C LEU A 79 4.34 -17.51 0.23
N VAL A 80 4.96 -16.80 1.16
CA VAL A 80 6.39 -16.88 1.46
C VAL A 80 6.53 -17.45 2.86
N GLN A 81 7.57 -18.25 3.09
CA GLN A 81 7.93 -18.75 4.42
C GLN A 81 9.25 -18.13 4.87
N SER A 82 9.43 -17.81 6.16
CA SER A 82 10.67 -17.16 6.59
C SER A 82 11.92 -18.02 6.42
N ASN A 83 11.80 -19.35 6.52
CA ASN A 83 12.92 -20.27 6.38
C ASN A 83 13.49 -20.34 4.96
N GLU A 84 12.68 -20.13 3.92
CA GLU A 84 13.15 -20.16 2.53
C GLU A 84 13.93 -18.91 2.14
N VAL A 85 13.72 -17.79 2.85
CA VAL A 85 14.34 -16.48 2.54
C VAL A 85 15.32 -15.99 3.62
N GLY A 86 15.67 -16.85 4.58
CA GLY A 86 16.60 -16.47 5.65
C GLY A 86 16.05 -15.42 6.61
N GLY A 87 14.74 -15.41 6.85
CA GLY A 87 14.09 -14.61 7.90
C GLY A 87 12.89 -13.80 7.43
N SER A 88 12.06 -13.41 8.39
CA SER A 88 10.81 -12.65 8.17
C SER A 88 10.99 -11.31 7.46
N TYR A 89 12.14 -10.67 7.66
CA TYR A 89 12.47 -9.39 7.05
C TYR A 89 12.60 -9.45 5.52
N HIS A 90 13.00 -10.60 4.97
CA HIS A 90 13.20 -10.76 3.52
C HIS A 90 11.93 -11.21 2.78
N MET A 91 10.88 -11.57 3.51
CA MET A 91 9.70 -12.19 2.92
C MET A 91 8.92 -11.24 2.01
N GLU A 92 8.85 -9.96 2.38
CA GLU A 92 8.13 -8.95 1.60
C GLU A 92 8.81 -8.73 0.25
N LEU A 93 10.15 -8.62 0.26
CA LEU A 93 10.93 -8.45 -0.96
C LEU A 93 10.80 -9.67 -1.86
N GLU A 94 10.84 -10.87 -1.29
CA GLU A 94 10.70 -12.11 -2.06
C GLU A 94 9.31 -12.24 -2.69
N GLY A 95 8.25 -11.97 -1.93
CA GLY A 95 6.89 -12.01 -2.45
C GLY A 95 6.66 -11.00 -3.58
N LEU A 96 7.24 -9.80 -3.47
CA LEU A 96 7.25 -8.81 -4.54
C LEU A 96 7.98 -9.33 -5.80
N LYS A 97 9.17 -9.93 -5.64
CA LYS A 97 9.95 -10.47 -6.77
C LYS A 97 9.17 -11.52 -7.53
N ARG A 98 8.60 -12.51 -6.83
CA ARG A 98 7.79 -13.57 -7.43
C ARG A 98 6.58 -13.00 -8.19
N SER A 99 5.91 -12.01 -7.60
CA SER A 99 4.76 -11.36 -8.25
C SER A 99 5.18 -10.61 -9.52
N LEU A 100 6.29 -9.87 -9.50
CA LEU A 100 6.80 -9.14 -10.66
C LEU A 100 7.28 -10.08 -11.76
N GLU A 101 7.90 -11.20 -11.39
CA GLU A 101 8.33 -12.24 -12.32
C GLU A 101 7.11 -12.86 -13.02
N LEU A 102 6.07 -13.23 -12.28
CA LEU A 102 4.81 -13.73 -12.84
C LEU A 102 4.20 -12.74 -13.84
N LEU A 103 4.11 -11.45 -13.48
CA LEU A 103 3.58 -10.42 -14.38
C LEU A 103 4.42 -10.32 -15.66
N LYS A 104 5.75 -10.37 -15.54
CA LYS A 104 6.66 -10.33 -16.68
C LYS A 104 6.53 -11.57 -17.57
N GLU A 105 6.45 -12.77 -17.00
CA GLU A 105 6.27 -14.02 -17.73
C GLU A 105 4.96 -14.06 -18.52
N ARG A 106 3.91 -13.43 -17.99
CA ARG A 106 2.62 -13.27 -18.69
C ARG A 106 2.57 -12.07 -19.63
N GLY A 107 3.71 -11.40 -19.86
CA GLY A 107 3.81 -10.28 -20.79
C GLY A 107 3.05 -9.02 -20.34
N VAL A 108 2.82 -8.84 -19.03
CA VAL A 108 2.16 -7.64 -18.52
C VAL A 108 3.15 -6.48 -18.48
N THR A 109 2.81 -5.37 -19.13
CA THR A 109 3.63 -4.16 -19.16
C THR A 109 3.33 -3.28 -17.95
N LEU A 110 4.25 -3.27 -16.98
CA LEU A 110 4.10 -2.49 -15.76
C LEU A 110 4.50 -1.02 -16.00
N ASP A 111 3.62 -0.08 -15.63
CA ASP A 111 3.92 1.36 -15.64
C ASP A 111 4.57 1.80 -14.33
N CYS A 112 3.94 1.46 -13.20
CA CYS A 112 4.47 1.73 -11.88
C CYS A 112 3.88 0.80 -10.82
N ILE A 113 4.54 0.77 -9.67
CA ILE A 113 4.10 0.03 -8.48
C ILE A 113 3.93 0.96 -7.28
N VAL A 114 2.85 0.80 -6.53
CA VAL A 114 2.61 1.47 -5.25
C VAL A 114 2.92 0.50 -4.11
N THR A 115 3.88 0.84 -3.26
CA THR A 115 4.20 0.02 -2.08
C THR A 115 4.45 0.88 -0.85
N ASP A 116 4.72 0.20 0.25
CA ASP A 116 5.19 0.81 1.48
C ASP A 116 6.64 1.32 1.39
N ARG A 117 7.08 2.07 2.40
CA ARG A 117 8.45 2.60 2.47
C ARG A 117 9.44 1.61 3.08
N HIS A 118 9.55 0.44 2.46
CA HIS A 118 10.56 -0.55 2.78
C HIS A 118 11.86 -0.30 2.01
N LEU A 119 13.00 -0.23 2.70
CA LEU A 119 14.28 0.16 2.09
C LEU A 119 14.81 -0.87 1.09
N GLN A 120 14.64 -2.16 1.38
CA GLN A 120 15.10 -3.21 0.46
C GLN A 120 14.29 -3.22 -0.84
N ILE A 121 12.98 -2.98 -0.75
CA ILE A 121 12.10 -2.88 -1.93
C ILE A 121 12.49 -1.68 -2.78
N GLN A 122 12.70 -0.51 -2.15
CA GLN A 122 13.14 0.70 -2.86
C GLN A 122 14.48 0.49 -3.59
N LYS A 123 15.42 -0.21 -2.95
CA LYS A 123 16.70 -0.54 -3.59
C LYS A 123 16.48 -1.44 -4.81
N PHE A 124 15.74 -2.53 -4.63
CA PHE A 124 15.46 -3.51 -5.68
C PHE A 124 14.71 -2.92 -6.88
N LEU A 125 13.67 -2.13 -6.65
CA LEU A 125 12.88 -1.50 -7.72
C LEU A 125 13.72 -0.48 -8.50
N ARG A 126 14.59 0.26 -7.81
CA ARG A 126 15.54 1.19 -8.45
C ARG A 126 16.54 0.47 -9.34
N GLU A 127 17.11 -0.64 -8.88
CA GLU A 127 18.01 -1.48 -9.66
C GLU A 127 17.30 -2.13 -10.86
N SER A 128 16.03 -2.45 -10.71
CA SER A 128 15.18 -3.02 -11.77
C SER A 128 14.58 -1.98 -12.72
N SER A 129 14.90 -0.69 -12.53
CA SER A 129 14.33 0.44 -13.29
C SER A 129 12.79 0.49 -13.29
N ILE A 130 12.15 0.01 -12.22
CA ILE A 130 10.69 0.06 -12.04
C ILE A 130 10.32 1.34 -11.29
N THR A 131 9.36 2.09 -11.82
CA THR A 131 8.83 3.30 -11.17
C THR A 131 8.04 2.93 -9.93
N GLN A 132 8.45 3.45 -8.77
CA GLN A 132 7.79 3.23 -7.49
C GLN A 132 7.08 4.49 -7.01
N PHE A 133 5.87 4.32 -6.49
CA PHE A 133 5.12 5.30 -5.71
C PHE A 133 4.85 4.78 -4.31
N PHE A 134 4.53 5.70 -3.40
CA PHE A 134 4.24 5.36 -2.01
C PHE A 134 2.77 5.45 -1.71
N ASP A 135 2.27 4.52 -0.89
CA ASP A 135 0.88 4.57 -0.43
C ASP A 135 0.61 5.84 0.40
N VAL A 136 -0.37 6.62 -0.08
CA VAL A 136 -0.85 7.86 0.55
C VAL A 136 -1.40 7.62 1.96
N TRP A 137 -1.97 6.44 2.21
CA TRP A 137 -2.55 6.10 3.52
C TRP A 137 -1.48 6.13 4.62
N HIS A 138 -0.29 5.59 4.36
CA HIS A 138 0.83 5.63 5.31
C HIS A 138 1.26 7.08 5.60
N ILE A 139 1.18 7.96 4.61
CA ILE A 139 1.48 9.40 4.75
C ILE A 139 0.45 10.05 5.66
N GLU A 140 -0.83 9.90 5.31
CA GLU A 140 -1.94 10.49 6.03
C GLU A 140 -1.95 10.01 7.48
N LYS A 141 -1.80 8.71 7.70
CA LYS A 141 -1.72 8.10 9.04
C LYS A 141 -0.57 8.67 9.87
N GLY A 142 0.60 8.87 9.25
CA GLY A 142 1.76 9.48 9.92
C GLY A 142 1.48 10.92 10.37
N ILE A 143 0.95 11.74 9.46
CA ILE A 143 0.59 13.14 9.73
C ILE A 143 -0.52 13.22 10.77
N SER A 144 -1.60 12.45 10.62
CA SER A 144 -2.73 12.42 11.54
C SER A 144 -2.31 12.07 12.97
N LYS A 145 -1.43 11.07 13.14
CA LYS A 145 -0.88 10.75 14.47
C LYS A 145 -0.10 11.91 15.09
N GLN A 146 0.65 12.67 14.30
CA GLN A 146 1.36 13.84 14.79
C GLN A 146 0.41 14.98 15.17
N LEU A 147 -0.61 15.23 14.34
CA LEU A 147 -1.64 16.23 14.60
C LEU A 147 -2.44 15.91 15.85
N GLU A 148 -2.83 14.66 16.04
CA GLU A 148 -3.55 14.22 17.24
C GLU A 148 -2.69 14.36 18.50
N LYS A 149 -1.39 14.05 18.43
CA LYS A 149 -0.47 14.30 19.55
C LYS A 149 -0.34 15.79 19.86
N ALA A 150 -0.27 16.64 18.85
CA ALA A 150 -0.22 18.09 19.03
C ALA A 150 -1.53 18.64 19.62
N ALA A 151 -2.68 18.15 19.16
CA ALA A 151 -4.00 18.60 19.62
C ALA A 151 -4.32 18.24 21.09
N LYS A 152 -3.55 17.32 21.70
CA LYS A 152 -3.65 16.99 23.13
C LYS A 152 -2.98 18.02 24.04
N LYS A 153 -2.19 18.96 23.49
CA LYS A 153 -1.59 20.05 24.28
C LYS A 153 -2.64 21.12 24.56
N LYS A 154 -2.67 21.67 25.78
CA LYS A 154 -3.68 22.64 26.25
C LYS A 154 -3.85 23.84 25.30
N ASP A 155 -2.78 24.29 24.66
CA ASP A 155 -2.81 25.45 23.76
C ASP A 155 -3.22 25.12 22.31
N CYS A 156 -3.55 23.86 22.01
CA CYS A 156 -3.73 23.36 20.65
C CYS A 156 -5.06 22.61 20.43
N GLU A 157 -6.03 22.71 21.34
CA GLU A 157 -7.29 21.96 21.25
C GLU A 157 -8.08 22.24 19.97
N LYS A 158 -8.02 23.49 19.46
CA LYS A 158 -8.64 23.90 18.19
C LYS A 158 -8.10 23.09 16.99
N LEU A 159 -6.88 22.56 17.06
CA LEU A 159 -6.27 21.76 16.00
C LEU A 159 -7.07 20.49 15.70
N ARG A 160 -7.74 19.91 16.71
CA ARG A 160 -8.56 18.70 16.53
C ARG A 160 -9.65 18.91 15.48
N GLY A 161 -10.25 20.11 15.42
CA GLY A 161 -11.25 20.46 14.40
C GLY A 161 -10.71 20.46 12.97
N TRP A 162 -9.41 20.70 12.79
CA TRP A 162 -8.75 20.76 11.49
C TRP A 162 -8.24 19.42 10.98
N VAL A 163 -8.06 18.42 11.85
CA VAL A 163 -7.49 17.10 11.48
C VAL A 163 -8.24 16.48 10.30
N LYS A 164 -9.58 16.42 10.36
CA LYS A 164 -10.40 15.88 9.27
C LYS A 164 -10.19 16.63 7.95
N SER A 165 -10.12 17.96 8.01
CA SER A 165 -9.87 18.78 6.83
C SER A 165 -8.48 18.53 6.24
N ILE A 166 -7.46 18.37 7.08
CA ILE A 166 -6.08 18.11 6.63
C ILE A 166 -6.00 16.74 5.97
N ARG A 167 -6.61 15.71 6.58
CA ARG A 167 -6.71 14.36 5.99
C ARG A 167 -7.33 14.39 4.60
N ASN A 168 -8.48 15.03 4.47
CA ASN A 168 -9.17 15.17 3.18
C ASN A 168 -8.30 15.91 2.15
N HIS A 169 -7.55 16.94 2.59
CA HIS A 169 -6.66 17.69 1.71
C HIS A 169 -5.47 16.85 1.22
N ILE A 170 -4.93 15.95 2.04
CA ILE A 170 -3.88 15.00 1.64
C ILE A 170 -4.39 14.11 0.52
N TYR A 171 -5.55 13.48 0.71
CA TYR A 171 -6.16 12.62 -0.32
C TYR A 171 -6.54 13.41 -1.57
N TRP A 172 -7.09 14.61 -1.44
CA TRP A 172 -7.42 15.48 -2.58
C TRP A 172 -6.18 15.90 -3.36
N THR A 173 -5.10 16.26 -2.66
CA THR A 173 -3.82 16.61 -3.28
C THR A 173 -3.24 15.40 -4.01
N ALA A 174 -3.27 14.22 -3.41
CA ALA A 174 -2.82 12.99 -4.05
C ALA A 174 -3.69 12.64 -5.28
N ALA A 175 -5.02 12.77 -5.18
CA ALA A 175 -5.95 12.40 -6.24
C ALA A 175 -5.93 13.35 -7.45
N THR A 176 -5.65 14.63 -7.24
CA THR A 176 -5.79 15.66 -8.28
C THR A 176 -4.48 16.14 -8.88
N SER A 177 -3.33 15.72 -8.33
CA SER A 177 -2.05 16.24 -8.80
C SER A 177 -1.36 15.30 -9.78
N THR A 178 -0.92 15.87 -10.87
CA THR A 178 -0.22 15.17 -11.94
C THR A 178 1.28 15.17 -11.73
N THR A 179 1.83 16.24 -11.14
CA THR A 179 3.28 16.42 -10.95
C THR A 179 3.69 16.53 -9.49
N GLY A 180 4.97 16.30 -9.21
CA GLY A 180 5.58 16.53 -7.90
C GLY A 180 5.41 17.98 -7.43
N PRO A 181 5.85 18.99 -8.21
CA PRO A 181 5.70 20.41 -7.87
C PRO A 181 4.26 20.83 -7.58
N GLU A 182 3.29 20.32 -8.35
CA GLU A 182 1.87 20.59 -8.10
C GLU A 182 1.42 20.07 -6.74
N ARG A 183 1.90 18.90 -6.31
CA ARG A 183 1.62 18.37 -4.95
C ARG A 183 2.23 19.26 -3.87
N VAL A 184 3.47 19.71 -4.07
CA VAL A 184 4.14 20.66 -3.16
C VAL A 184 3.30 21.92 -3.02
N ALA A 185 2.88 22.50 -4.15
CA ALA A 185 2.14 23.76 -4.17
C ALA A 185 0.77 23.61 -3.49
N LYS A 186 -0.02 22.58 -3.85
CA LYS A 186 -1.34 22.32 -3.24
C LYS A 186 -1.23 22.05 -1.74
N TRP A 187 -0.23 21.28 -1.31
CA TRP A 187 0.01 21.02 0.11
C TRP A 187 0.39 22.30 0.88
N THR A 188 1.35 23.05 0.34
CA THR A 188 1.87 24.27 0.97
C THR A 188 0.79 25.34 1.10
N CYS A 189 -0.07 25.50 0.09
CA CYS A 189 -1.21 26.43 0.09
C CYS A 189 -2.20 26.17 1.25
N ARG A 190 -2.46 24.90 1.59
CA ARG A 190 -3.35 24.58 2.71
C ARG A 190 -2.68 24.80 4.06
N ILE A 191 -1.39 24.50 4.16
CA ILE A 191 -0.61 24.75 5.37
C ILE A 191 -0.49 26.25 5.64
N SER A 192 -0.23 27.08 4.63
CA SER A 192 -0.16 28.55 4.81
C SER A 192 -1.50 29.13 5.29
N THR A 193 -2.63 28.60 4.81
CA THR A 193 -3.97 29.00 5.29
C THR A 193 -4.17 28.63 6.77
N LEU A 194 -3.69 27.46 7.20
CA LEU A 194 -3.74 27.04 8.62
C LEU A 194 -2.80 27.90 9.50
N MET A 195 -1.67 28.34 8.96
CA MET A 195 -0.69 29.20 9.65
C MET A 195 -1.22 30.59 9.99
N MET A 196 -2.21 31.11 9.25
CA MET A 196 -2.82 32.42 9.53
C MET A 196 -3.85 32.38 10.67
N THR A 197 -4.07 31.21 11.30
CA THR A 197 -4.90 31.13 12.51
C THR A 197 -4.09 31.50 13.76
N PRO A 198 -4.60 32.31 14.71
CA PRO A 198 -3.85 32.82 15.87
C PRO A 198 -3.31 31.76 16.85
N CYS A 199 -3.57 30.48 16.61
CA CYS A 199 -3.19 29.36 17.48
C CYS A 199 -2.09 28.47 16.87
N SER A 200 -1.29 28.94 15.91
CA SER A 200 -0.21 28.15 15.31
C SER A 200 1.07 28.20 16.16
N PRO A 201 1.48 27.14 16.87
CA PRO A 201 2.78 27.09 17.52
C PRO A 201 3.84 26.96 16.42
N SER A 202 4.96 27.70 16.46
CA SER A 202 6.03 27.56 15.46
C SER A 202 6.59 26.12 15.34
N ALA A 203 6.37 25.29 16.37
CA ALA A 203 6.62 23.85 16.37
C ALA A 203 5.78 23.06 15.33
N PHE A 204 4.57 23.51 14.99
CA PHE A 204 3.70 22.93 13.96
C PHE A 204 4.34 23.05 12.56
N ILE A 205 4.90 24.22 12.27
CA ILE A 205 5.56 24.56 11.00
C ILE A 205 6.81 23.71 10.81
N HIS A 206 7.64 23.61 11.85
CA HIS A 206 8.85 22.78 11.80
C HIS A 206 8.52 21.28 11.72
N CYS A 207 7.47 20.80 12.38
CA CYS A 207 7.12 19.37 12.35
C CYS A 207 6.51 18.96 11.00
N ALA A 208 5.61 19.77 10.44
CA ALA A 208 4.97 19.51 9.15
C ALA A 208 5.95 19.64 7.98
N LEU A 209 6.79 20.68 7.94
CA LEU A 209 7.75 20.92 6.85
C LEU A 209 8.97 19.98 6.89
N ARG A 210 9.51 19.68 8.09
CA ARG A 210 10.68 18.79 8.22
C ARG A 210 10.34 17.36 7.80
N ASN A 211 9.12 16.91 8.07
CA ASN A 211 8.68 15.60 7.61
C ASN A 211 8.44 15.58 6.10
N THR A 212 8.00 16.66 5.45
CA THR A 212 7.67 16.70 4.01
C THR A 212 8.86 16.93 3.07
N ASN A 213 10.01 17.40 3.55
CA ASN A 213 11.18 17.70 2.70
C ASN A 213 11.75 16.50 1.92
N GLY A 214 11.60 15.27 2.44
CA GLY A 214 11.97 14.06 1.69
C GLY A 214 10.93 13.60 0.66
N TRP A 215 9.73 14.19 0.68
CA TRP A 215 8.56 13.76 -0.10
C TRP A 215 8.25 14.65 -1.30
N LEU A 216 8.78 15.87 -1.26
CA LEU A 216 8.51 16.95 -2.21
C LEU A 216 9.74 17.28 -3.09
N GLN A 217 10.90 16.65 -2.84
CA GLN A 217 12.13 16.86 -3.62
C GLN A 217 12.20 16.01 -4.90
N GLU A 218 11.83 16.65 -6.01
CA GLU A 218 12.51 16.81 -7.31
C GLU A 218 13.73 15.95 -7.73
N ARG A 219 13.75 14.63 -7.48
CA ARG A 219 14.66 13.72 -8.21
C ARG A 219 13.91 12.56 -8.87
N ARG A 220 13.57 12.78 -10.15
CA ARG A 220 13.13 11.85 -11.22
C ARG A 220 11.63 11.88 -11.57
N PRO A 221 11.28 11.75 -12.86
CA PRO A 221 10.10 12.37 -13.46
C PRO A 221 8.82 11.72 -12.98
N PHE A 222 7.95 12.56 -12.41
CA PHE A 222 6.66 12.19 -11.85
C PHE A 222 5.58 12.25 -12.92
N THR A 223 5.13 11.09 -13.38
CA THR A 223 3.89 10.95 -14.15
C THR A 223 2.79 10.36 -13.29
N SER A 224 1.80 11.20 -12.98
CA SER A 224 0.38 10.92 -12.66
C SER A 224 0.02 10.02 -11.47
N TRP A 225 -0.68 10.61 -10.52
CA TRP A 225 -1.48 9.90 -9.51
C TRP A 225 -2.94 9.86 -9.98
N ARG A 226 -3.62 8.73 -9.80
CA ARG A 226 -5.08 8.63 -9.86
C ARG A 226 -5.60 7.94 -8.60
N GLN A 227 -6.73 8.44 -8.12
CA GLN A 227 -7.47 7.97 -6.96
C GLN A 227 -7.90 6.50 -7.11
N PHE A 228 -7.80 5.71 -6.04
CA PHE A 228 -8.72 4.60 -5.81
C PHE A 228 -9.38 4.76 -4.45
N SER A 229 -10.68 5.02 -4.50
CA SER A 229 -11.57 4.94 -3.35
C SER A 229 -11.55 3.53 -2.81
N GLN A 230 -11.13 3.33 -1.56
CA GLN A 230 -11.66 2.18 -0.84
C GLN A 230 -13.18 2.34 -0.73
N PRO A 231 -13.98 1.27 -0.95
CA PRO A 231 -15.36 1.29 -0.53
C PRO A 231 -15.38 1.53 0.98
N ARG A 232 -16.21 2.49 1.39
CA ARG A 232 -16.62 2.59 2.79
C ARG A 232 -17.29 1.27 3.16
N GLY A 233 -16.67 0.49 4.05
CA GLY A 233 -17.29 -0.66 4.72
C GLY A 233 -16.44 -1.92 4.71
N PHE A 234 -15.80 -2.21 5.84
CA PHE A 234 -16.28 -3.21 6.81
C PHE A 234 -15.95 -2.71 8.22
#